data_AF-A0A149UU47-F1
#
_entry.id   AF-A0A149UU47-F1
#
_cell.length_a   1.000
_cell.length_b   1.000
_cell.length_c   1.000
_cell.angle_alpha   90.00
_cell.angle_beta   90.00
_cell.angle_gamma   90.00
#
_symmetry.space_group_name_H-M   'P 1'
#
loop_
_entity.id
_entity.type
_entity.pdbx_description
1 polymer ?
#
loop_
_entity_poly.entity_id
_entity_poly.type
_entity_poly.pdbx_seq_one_letter_code
_entity_poly.pdbx_strand_id
1 'polypeptide(L)'
;MKRALILCLSLQGLSLLPSVGAAHAQTVVDGSDKNASPFVKSTLHMLSTRFAEDHPKFRKISTHSSGDKQIVCGEISLQGSKVPAAENFMPFGATQGEENPLVFEAHTIPPALDFREVNTWINHGADLEDLEEMGCVPEGSYRQYSDRLNTVLQHRKTN
;
A
#
# COMPACT_ATOMS: atom_id res chain seq x y z
N MET A 1 -69.86 22.60 19.40
CA MET A 1 -70.35 21.21 19.44
C MET A 1 -69.16 20.27 19.31
N LYS A 2 -69.01 19.33 20.25
CA LYS A 2 -67.91 18.35 20.36
C LYS A 2 -68.02 17.27 19.27
N ARG A 3 -66.91 16.94 18.61
CA ARG A 3 -66.69 15.73 17.80
C ARG A 3 -65.18 15.46 17.78
N ALA A 4 -64.62 14.27 17.78
CA ALA A 4 -64.93 12.92 18.24
C ALA A 4 -63.58 12.17 18.15
N LEU A 5 -63.36 11.18 19.01
CA LEU A 5 -62.18 10.29 19.02
C LEU A 5 -61.93 9.63 17.66
N ILE A 6 -60.66 9.38 17.31
CA ILE A 6 -60.21 8.11 16.71
C ILE A 6 -58.82 7.74 17.25
N LEU A 7 -58.72 6.52 17.78
CA LEU A 7 -57.55 5.81 18.27
C LEU A 7 -56.94 5.03 17.08
N CYS A 8 -55.63 5.13 16.83
CA CYS A 8 -54.93 4.19 15.95
C CYS A 8 -53.65 3.68 16.60
N LEU A 9 -53.65 2.38 16.92
CA LEU A 9 -52.49 1.57 17.24
C LEU A 9 -51.56 1.45 16.02
N SER A 10 -50.25 1.41 16.23
CA SER A 10 -49.38 0.33 15.72
C SER A 10 -47.90 0.52 16.09
N LEU A 11 -47.35 -0.54 16.71
CA LEU A 11 -45.93 -0.90 16.78
C LEU A 11 -45.23 -0.75 15.43
N GLN A 12 -44.05 -0.11 15.38
CA GLN A 12 -42.99 -0.48 14.43
C GLN A 12 -41.61 -0.37 15.10
N GLY A 13 -40.86 -1.46 14.99
CA GLY A 13 -39.63 -1.73 15.73
C GLY A 13 -38.51 -0.75 15.44
N LEU A 14 -37.85 -0.34 16.52
CA LEU A 14 -36.57 0.34 16.46
C LEU A 14 -35.53 -0.66 15.95
N SER A 15 -35.23 -0.53 14.67
CA SER A 15 -34.24 -1.31 13.94
C SER A 15 -32.87 -1.00 14.52
N LEU A 16 -32.30 -1.96 15.24
CA LEU A 16 -30.87 -2.06 15.47
C LEU A 16 -30.23 -2.33 14.11
N LEU A 17 -29.91 -1.26 13.38
CA LEU A 17 -29.03 -1.34 12.21
C LEU A 17 -27.57 -1.27 12.67
N PRO A 18 -26.71 -2.05 12.01
CA PRO A 18 -25.41 -2.45 12.54
C PRO A 18 -24.44 -1.29 12.58
N SER A 19 -23.52 -1.36 13.54
CA SER A 19 -22.33 -0.54 13.66
C SER A 19 -21.76 -0.19 12.27
N VAL A 20 -21.89 1.09 11.90
CA VAL A 20 -21.04 1.69 10.88
C VAL A 20 -19.60 1.41 11.30
N GLY A 21 -18.97 0.46 10.62
CA GLY A 21 -17.54 0.23 10.74
C GLY A 21 -16.85 1.57 10.56
N ALA A 22 -15.94 1.89 11.47
CA ALA A 22 -15.17 3.12 11.41
C ALA A 22 -14.63 3.28 9.99
N ALA A 23 -15.11 4.30 9.28
CA ALA A 23 -14.56 4.67 8.00
C ALA A 23 -13.13 5.16 8.26
N HIS A 24 -12.15 4.26 8.16
CA HIS A 24 -10.75 4.61 8.16
C HIS A 24 -10.51 5.45 6.90
N ALA A 25 -10.49 6.76 7.07
CA ALA A 25 -10.18 7.69 6.01
C ALA A 25 -8.77 7.39 5.51
N GLN A 26 -8.67 6.84 4.30
CA GLN A 26 -7.41 6.68 3.57
C GLN A 26 -6.72 8.04 3.55
N THR A 27 -5.49 8.12 4.04
CA THR A 27 -4.83 9.41 4.25
C THR A 27 -3.74 9.60 3.21
N VAL A 28 -4.04 10.35 2.14
CA VAL A 28 -3.03 10.87 1.22
C VAL A 28 -2.59 12.24 1.73
N VAL A 29 -1.34 12.35 2.19
CA VAL A 29 -0.89 13.50 2.99
C VAL A 29 -0.51 14.74 2.16
N ASP A 30 -0.29 14.57 0.86
CA ASP A 30 0.11 15.64 -0.07
C ASP A 30 -0.98 16.00 -1.09
N GLY A 31 -2.11 15.29 -1.07
CA GLY A 31 -3.23 15.48 -2.00
C GLY A 31 -2.90 15.12 -3.45
N SER A 32 -1.93 14.24 -3.68
CA SER A 32 -1.59 13.71 -5.02
C SER A 32 -2.71 12.84 -5.64
N ASP A 33 -3.72 12.48 -4.86
CA ASP A 33 -4.88 11.67 -5.27
C ASP A 33 -6.11 12.49 -5.68
N LYS A 34 -6.03 13.84 -5.72
CA LYS A 34 -7.20 14.73 -5.99
C LYS A 34 -8.02 14.34 -7.22
N ASN A 35 -7.37 13.79 -8.26
CA ASN A 35 -8.01 13.33 -9.49
C ASN A 35 -7.84 11.81 -9.71
N ALA A 36 -7.72 11.04 -8.63
CA ALA A 36 -7.48 9.61 -8.68
C ALA A 36 -8.58 8.87 -9.46
N SER A 37 -8.15 8.03 -10.41
CA SER A 37 -9.03 7.11 -11.13
C SER A 37 -9.62 6.06 -10.17
N PRO A 38 -10.70 5.35 -10.55
CA PRO A 38 -11.23 4.24 -9.76
C PRO A 38 -10.16 3.17 -9.45
N PHE A 39 -9.26 2.91 -10.39
CA PHE A 39 -8.13 1.99 -10.19
C PHE A 39 -7.21 2.47 -9.07
N VAL A 40 -6.77 3.74 -9.10
CA VAL A 40 -5.94 4.32 -8.04
C VAL A 40 -6.62 4.21 -6.67
N LYS A 41 -7.90 4.58 -6.57
CA LYS A 41 -8.67 4.49 -5.32
C LYS A 41 -8.77 3.05 -4.81
N SER A 42 -8.98 2.08 -5.70
CA SER A 42 -9.01 0.66 -5.35
C SER A 42 -7.65 0.17 -4.85
N THR A 43 -6.56 0.59 -5.49
CA THR A 43 -5.19 0.26 -5.05
C THR A 43 -4.89 0.81 -3.66
N LEU A 44 -5.18 2.09 -3.42
CA LEU A 44 -5.00 2.72 -2.11
C LEU A 44 -5.87 2.04 -1.04
N HIS A 45 -7.09 1.65 -1.39
CA HIS A 45 -7.96 0.90 -0.50
C HIS A 45 -7.38 -0.46 -0.14
N MET A 46 -6.91 -1.21 -1.12
CA MET A 46 -6.34 -2.53 -0.90
C MET A 46 -5.10 -2.46 -0.01
N LEU A 47 -4.20 -1.50 -0.25
CA LEU A 47 -3.05 -1.24 0.62
C LEU A 47 -3.47 -0.83 2.03
N SER A 48 -4.49 0.03 2.15
CA SER A 48 -5.03 0.44 3.45
C SER A 48 -5.61 -0.72 4.25
N THR A 49 -6.25 -1.67 3.56
CA THR A 49 -6.80 -2.89 4.18
C THR A 49 -5.69 -3.87 4.54
N ARG A 50 -4.68 -4.04 3.67
CA ARG A 50 -3.52 -4.92 3.91
C ARG A 50 -2.75 -4.48 5.17
N PHE A 51 -2.59 -3.18 5.37
CA PHE A 51 -1.84 -2.60 6.49
C PHE A 51 -2.74 -1.86 7.48
N ALA A 52 -3.96 -2.36 7.74
CA ALA A 52 -4.97 -1.64 8.52
C ALA A 52 -4.49 -1.21 9.93
N GLU A 53 -3.72 -2.07 10.59
CA GLU A 53 -3.17 -1.86 11.93
C GLU A 53 -2.12 -0.74 11.99
N ASP A 54 -1.43 -0.48 10.87
CA ASP A 54 -0.36 0.52 10.77
C ASP A 54 -0.87 1.92 10.37
N HIS A 55 -2.15 2.03 10.02
CA HIS A 55 -2.81 3.26 9.61
C HIS A 55 -2.08 4.02 8.48
N PRO A 56 -1.88 3.37 7.32
CA PRO A 56 -0.93 3.80 6.31
C PRO A 56 -1.21 5.20 5.78
N LYS A 57 -0.12 5.91 5.48
CA LYS A 57 -0.13 7.24 4.88
C LYS A 57 0.47 7.16 3.48
N PHE A 58 -0.19 7.79 2.52
CA PHE A 58 0.21 7.76 1.12
C PHE A 58 0.66 9.14 0.65
N ARG A 59 1.58 9.18 -0.32
CA ARG A 59 1.99 10.40 -1.02
C ARG A 59 2.54 10.10 -2.41
N LYS A 60 2.80 11.14 -3.19
CA LYS A 60 3.38 11.09 -4.54
C LYS A 60 2.66 10.12 -5.48
N ILE A 61 1.32 10.08 -5.40
CA ILE A 61 0.51 9.26 -6.28
C ILE A 61 0.66 9.77 -7.72
N SER A 62 1.11 8.90 -8.61
CA SER A 62 1.23 9.15 -10.03
C SER A 62 0.73 7.96 -10.84
N THR A 63 0.30 8.22 -12.07
CA THR A 63 -0.12 7.17 -13.00
C THR A 63 0.46 7.39 -14.37
N HIS A 64 0.77 6.30 -15.05
CA HIS A 64 1.14 6.28 -16.47
C HIS A 64 0.55 5.03 -17.14
N SER A 65 0.66 4.98 -18.47
CA SER A 65 0.19 3.82 -19.24
C SER A 65 1.36 2.91 -19.60
N SER A 66 1.10 1.61 -19.59
CA SER A 66 1.99 0.58 -20.13
C SER A 66 1.16 -0.37 -20.98
N GLY A 67 1.31 -0.26 -22.31
CA GLY A 67 0.37 -0.86 -23.26
C GLY A 67 -1.06 -0.36 -23.03
N ASP A 68 -2.00 -1.29 -22.91
CA ASP A 68 -3.42 -1.01 -22.66
C ASP A 68 -3.78 -0.89 -21.16
N LYS A 69 -2.79 -1.04 -20.27
CA LYS A 69 -3.00 -1.01 -18.82
C LYS A 69 -2.54 0.32 -18.22
N GLN A 70 -3.22 0.76 -17.16
CA GLN A 70 -2.74 1.84 -16.28
C GLN A 70 -1.82 1.27 -15.20
N ILE A 71 -0.70 1.94 -14.94
CA ILE A 71 0.14 1.72 -13.76
C ILE A 71 -0.09 2.86 -12.77
N VAL A 72 -0.12 2.54 -11.48
CA VAL A 72 -0.07 3.53 -10.40
C VAL A 72 1.20 3.31 -9.60
N CYS A 73 1.92 4.40 -9.34
CA CYS A 73 3.06 4.44 -8.46
C CYS A 73 2.78 5.42 -7.32
N GLY A 74 3.41 5.20 -6.19
CA GLY A 74 3.37 6.13 -5.08
C GLY A 74 4.28 5.70 -3.96
N GLU A 75 4.15 6.37 -2.82
CA GLU A 75 4.86 6.02 -1.61
C GLU A 75 3.89 5.80 -0.45
N ILE A 76 4.18 4.80 0.38
CA ILE A 76 3.40 4.41 1.56
C ILE A 76 4.28 4.47 2.81
N SER A 77 3.75 5.00 3.91
CA SER A 77 4.37 4.92 5.23
C SER A 77 3.46 4.17 6.18
N LEU A 78 4.06 3.25 6.95
CA LEU A 78 3.40 2.44 7.98
C LEU A 78 3.64 2.99 9.39
N GLN A 79 4.21 4.19 9.52
CA GLN A 79 4.36 4.81 10.83
C GLN A 79 3.07 5.49 11.28
N GLY A 80 2.65 5.20 12.52
CA GLY A 80 1.46 5.79 13.15
C GLY A 80 1.53 7.30 13.45
N SER A 81 2.52 8.03 12.92
CA SER A 81 2.58 9.49 13.06
C SER A 81 1.61 10.19 12.10
N LYS A 82 1.12 11.38 12.48
CA LYS A 82 0.15 12.13 11.67
C LYS A 82 0.72 12.53 10.30
N VAL A 83 2.00 12.87 10.26
CA VAL A 83 2.77 13.18 9.05
C VAL A 83 4.12 12.49 9.19
N PRO A 84 4.32 11.31 8.56
CA PRO A 84 5.58 10.60 8.64
C PRO A 84 6.73 11.40 8.03
N ALA A 85 7.92 11.21 8.59
CA ALA A 85 9.13 11.78 8.02
C ALA A 85 9.44 11.11 6.66
N ALA A 86 10.18 11.81 5.80
CA ALA A 86 10.27 11.45 4.39
C ALA A 86 10.96 10.11 4.13
N GLU A 87 11.85 9.71 5.01
CA GLU A 87 12.59 8.45 5.03
C GLU A 87 11.71 7.23 5.39
N ASN A 88 10.52 7.45 5.94
CA ASN A 88 9.61 6.38 6.35
C ASN A 88 8.59 6.02 5.27
N PHE A 89 8.75 6.60 4.08
CA PHE A 89 7.92 6.35 2.92
C PHE A 89 8.63 5.39 1.98
N MET A 90 7.98 4.29 1.69
CA MET A 90 8.45 3.18 0.87
C MET A 90 7.72 3.21 -0.47
N PRO A 91 8.39 2.94 -1.59
CA PRO A 91 7.73 2.94 -2.89
C PRO A 91 6.75 1.77 -3.00
N PHE A 92 5.65 2.01 -3.70
CA PHE A 92 4.69 0.99 -4.09
C PHE A 92 4.27 1.17 -5.55
N GLY A 93 3.77 0.09 -6.14
CA GLY A 93 3.33 0.05 -7.52
C GLY A 93 2.18 -0.94 -7.71
N ALA A 94 1.30 -0.67 -8.67
CA ALA A 94 0.32 -1.64 -9.12
C ALA A 94 -0.02 -1.45 -10.59
N THR A 95 -0.30 -2.56 -11.26
CA THR A 95 -0.76 -2.59 -12.65
C THR A 95 -2.25 -2.92 -12.71
N GLN A 96 -2.98 -2.22 -13.58
CA GLN A 96 -4.41 -2.41 -13.73
C GLN A 96 -4.76 -3.84 -14.16
N GLY A 97 -5.67 -4.47 -13.42
CA GLY A 97 -6.11 -5.84 -13.66
C GLY A 97 -5.27 -6.91 -12.95
N GLU A 98 -4.20 -6.51 -12.24
CA GLU A 98 -3.47 -7.40 -11.34
C GLU A 98 -3.98 -7.28 -9.91
N GLU A 99 -3.88 -8.37 -9.16
CA GLU A 99 -4.57 -8.49 -7.87
C GLU A 99 -3.82 -7.82 -6.72
N ASN A 100 -2.49 -7.73 -6.78
CA ASN A 100 -1.68 -7.33 -5.62
C ASN A 100 -0.74 -6.18 -5.96
N PRO A 101 -0.97 -4.99 -5.37
CA PRO A 101 0.02 -3.94 -5.32
C PRO A 101 1.28 -4.42 -4.61
N LEU A 102 2.44 -4.07 -5.17
CA LEU A 102 3.75 -4.31 -4.58
C LEU A 102 4.16 -3.14 -3.70
N VAL A 103 4.76 -3.43 -2.55
CA VAL A 103 5.37 -2.44 -1.65
C VAL A 103 6.79 -2.91 -1.40
N PHE A 104 7.77 -2.07 -1.70
CA PHE A 104 9.17 -2.42 -1.46
C PHE A 104 9.64 -1.80 -0.15
N GLU A 105 9.72 -2.65 0.88
CA GLU A 105 10.19 -2.26 2.20
C GLU A 105 11.71 -2.27 2.24
N ALA A 106 12.36 -1.11 2.04
CA ALA A 106 13.81 -1.04 1.95
C ALA A 106 14.54 -1.52 3.24
N HIS A 107 14.80 -2.82 3.32
CA HIS A 107 15.56 -3.44 4.39
C HIS A 107 17.06 -3.28 4.14
N THR A 108 17.80 -2.87 5.17
CA THR A 108 19.26 -2.80 5.08
C THR A 108 19.83 -4.21 5.09
N ILE A 109 20.40 -4.65 3.97
CA ILE A 109 21.08 -5.95 3.89
C ILE A 109 22.19 -5.97 4.96
N PRO A 110 22.14 -6.91 5.92
CA PRO A 110 23.13 -7.01 6.99
C PRO A 110 24.50 -7.41 6.41
N PRO A 111 25.60 -7.12 7.12
CA PRO A 111 26.94 -7.44 6.65
C PRO A 111 27.21 -8.95 6.55
N ALA A 112 26.41 -9.78 7.23
CA ALA A 112 26.42 -11.24 7.13
C ALA A 112 24.97 -11.76 7.15
N LEU A 113 24.67 -12.73 6.28
CA LEU A 113 23.34 -13.33 6.14
C LEU A 113 23.33 -14.78 6.64
N ASP A 114 22.29 -15.13 7.39
CA ASP A 114 21.95 -16.54 7.63
C ASP A 114 21.46 -17.17 6.32
N PHE A 115 21.89 -18.41 6.04
CA PHE A 115 21.45 -19.16 4.85
C PHE A 115 19.92 -19.27 4.76
N ARG A 116 19.25 -19.34 5.91
CA ARG A 116 17.78 -19.45 6.01
C ARG A 116 17.06 -18.21 5.52
N GLU A 117 17.72 -17.06 5.51
CA GLU A 117 17.15 -15.77 5.14
C GLU A 117 17.44 -15.39 3.68
N VAL A 118 18.37 -16.08 3.01
CA VAL A 118 18.80 -15.74 1.64
C VAL A 118 17.62 -15.68 0.68
N ASN A 119 16.69 -16.63 0.76
CA ASN A 119 15.51 -16.64 -0.11
C ASN A 119 14.61 -15.42 0.12
N THR A 120 14.49 -14.94 1.36
CA THR A 120 13.72 -13.72 1.68
C THR A 120 14.34 -12.51 1.00
N TRP A 121 15.68 -12.37 1.07
CA TRP A 121 16.38 -11.28 0.39
C TRP A 121 16.31 -11.39 -1.14
N ILE A 122 16.36 -12.60 -1.71
CA ILE A 122 16.18 -12.77 -3.15
C ILE A 122 14.77 -12.34 -3.58
N ASN A 123 13.73 -12.82 -2.89
CA ASN A 123 12.34 -12.48 -3.19
C ASN A 123 12.09 -10.97 -3.07
N HIS A 124 12.68 -10.33 -2.06
CA HIS A 124 12.59 -8.89 -1.89
C HIS A 124 13.26 -8.12 -3.06
N GLY A 125 14.29 -8.69 -3.68
CA GLY A 125 14.88 -8.17 -4.91
C GLY A 125 13.94 -8.26 -6.11
N ALA A 126 13.13 -9.31 -6.20
CA ALA A 126 12.14 -9.47 -7.26
C ALA A 126 11.05 -8.38 -7.18
N ASP A 127 10.57 -8.06 -5.98
CA ASP A 127 9.61 -6.96 -5.80
C ASP A 127 10.19 -5.61 -6.29
N LEU A 128 11.49 -5.38 -6.10
CA LEU A 128 12.17 -4.18 -6.58
C LEU A 128 12.34 -4.17 -8.10
N GLU A 129 12.66 -5.32 -8.69
CA GLU A 129 12.75 -5.51 -10.14
C GLU A 129 11.41 -5.20 -10.80
N ASP A 130 10.32 -5.77 -10.29
CA ASP A 130 8.97 -5.53 -10.80
C ASP A 130 8.56 -4.04 -10.68
N LEU A 131 8.90 -3.38 -9.57
CA LEU A 131 8.68 -1.94 -9.40
C LEU A 131 9.51 -1.10 -10.38
N GLU A 132 10.72 -1.54 -10.72
CA GLU A 132 11.58 -0.88 -11.71
C GLU A 132 11.01 -1.05 -13.12
N GLU A 133 10.56 -2.25 -13.48
CA GLU A 133 9.88 -2.52 -14.75
C GLU A 133 8.57 -1.72 -14.90
N MET A 134 7.84 -1.55 -13.80
CA MET A 134 6.67 -0.66 -13.75
C MET A 134 7.04 0.82 -13.88
N GLY A 135 8.30 1.21 -13.66
CA GLY A 135 8.75 2.60 -13.60
C GLY A 135 8.37 3.33 -12.31
N CYS A 136 8.08 2.58 -11.24
CA CYS A 136 7.76 3.13 -9.92
C CYS A 136 8.99 3.42 -9.05
N VAL A 137 10.16 2.91 -9.44
CA VAL A 137 11.46 3.25 -8.86
C VAL A 137 12.46 3.63 -9.98
N PRO A 138 13.56 4.32 -9.66
CA PRO A 138 14.58 4.66 -10.66
C PRO A 138 15.21 3.42 -11.31
N GLU A 139 15.55 3.54 -12.60
CA GLU A 139 16.32 2.52 -13.32
C GLU A 139 17.66 2.22 -12.61
N GLY A 140 18.00 0.93 -12.52
CA GLY A 140 19.18 0.42 -11.84
C GLY A 140 19.03 0.22 -10.33
N SER A 141 17.84 0.44 -9.75
CA SER A 141 17.56 0.18 -8.34
C SER A 141 17.76 -1.30 -8.00
N TYR A 142 17.21 -2.20 -8.80
CA TYR A 142 17.38 -3.64 -8.65
C TYR A 142 18.84 -4.06 -8.82
N ARG A 143 19.54 -3.50 -9.82
CA ARG A 143 20.97 -3.80 -10.04
C ARG A 143 21.81 -3.46 -8.80
N GLN A 144 21.62 -2.26 -8.24
CA GLN A 144 22.33 -1.83 -7.03
C GLN A 144 22.04 -2.74 -5.84
N TYR A 145 20.78 -3.14 -5.68
CA TYR A 145 20.37 -4.10 -4.66
C TYR A 145 21.06 -5.46 -4.83
N SER A 146 21.01 -6.02 -6.05
CA SER A 146 21.60 -7.31 -6.41
C SER A 146 23.12 -7.33 -6.21
N ASP A 147 23.83 -6.27 -6.64
CA ASP A 147 25.27 -6.14 -6.43
C ASP A 147 25.64 -6.13 -4.94
N ARG A 148 24.84 -5.46 -4.10
CA ARG A 148 25.04 -5.44 -2.64
C ARG A 148 24.77 -6.80 -2.01
N LEU A 149 23.68 -7.48 -2.39
CA LEU A 149 23.35 -8.81 -1.91
C LEU A 149 24.45 -9.82 -2.29
N ASN A 150 24.90 -9.79 -3.54
CA ASN A 150 25.98 -10.65 -4.03
C ASN A 150 27.29 -10.44 -3.27
N THR A 151 27.63 -9.19 -2.94
CA THR A 151 28.82 -8.88 -2.14
C THR A 151 28.76 -9.56 -0.76
N VAL A 152 27.62 -9.50 -0.07
CA VAL A 152 27.43 -10.15 1.23
C VAL A 152 27.49 -11.68 1.11
N LEU A 153 26.88 -12.25 0.06
CA LEU A 153 26.91 -13.69 -0.19
C LEU A 153 28.32 -14.19 -0.56
N GLN A 154 29.13 -13.39 -1.24
CA GLN A 154 30.52 -13.73 -1.57
C GLN A 154 31.45 -13.72 -0.35
N HIS A 155 31.30 -12.74 0.56
CA HIS A 155 32.05 -12.71 1.82
C HIS A 155 31.85 -13.98 2.66
N ARG A 156 30.70 -14.66 2.50
CA ARG A 156 30.41 -15.96 3.11
C ARG A 156 31.13 -17.14 2.45
N LYS A 157 31.46 -17.08 1.15
CA LYS A 157 32.15 -18.20 0.48
C LYS A 157 33.63 -18.29 0.86
N THR A 158 34.20 -17.18 1.28
CA THR A 158 35.63 -17.04 1.61
C THR A 158 35.95 -17.24 3.10
N ASN A 159 34.95 -17.37 3.97
CA ASN A 159 35.09 -17.69 5.40
C ASN A 159 34.44 -19.03 5.71
#